data_AF-A0A2E8Y6M4-F1
#
_entry.id   AF-A0A2E8Y6M4-F1
#
_cell.length_a   1.000
_cell.length_b   1.000
_cell.length_c   1.000
_cell.angle_alpha   90.00
_cell.angle_beta   90.00
_cell.angle_gamma   90.00
#
_symmetry.space_group_name_H-M   'P 1'
#
loop_
_entity.id
_entity.type
_entity.pdbx_description
1 polymer ?
#
loop_
_entity_poly.entity_id
_entity_poly.type
_entity_poly.pdbx_seq_one_letter_code
_entity_poly.pdbx_strand_id
1 'polypeptide(L)' 'LEWIDACKGGKPAWSNFDYAGPMTEAMLLGLVALRSGKKIEWDAKKMRVKNAPEANRFIHSEYRNGWTL' A
#
# COMPACT_ATOMS: atom_id res chain seq x y z
N LEU A 1 -17.12 4.77 -22.36
CA LEU A 1 -17.26 4.15 -21.02
C LEU A 1 -15.84 3.78 -20.65
N GLU A 2 -15.12 4.66 -19.94
CA GLU A 2 -13.66 4.62 -19.81
C GLU A 2 -13.14 3.21 -19.46
N TRP A 3 -13.68 2.60 -18.40
CA TRP A 3 -13.36 1.22 -18.03
C TRP A 3 -13.57 0.18 -19.13
N ILE A 4 -14.67 0.24 -19.88
CA ILE A 4 -14.94 -0.68 -21.01
C ILE A 4 -13.91 -0.46 -22.13
N ASP A 5 -13.56 0.79 -22.41
CA ASP A 5 -12.59 1.15 -23.44
C ASP A 5 -11.19 0.64 -23.06
N ALA A 6 -10.81 0.78 -21.78
CA ALA A 6 -9.58 0.19 -21.23
C ALA A 6 -9.59 -1.35 -21.33
N CYS A 7 -10.69 -2.02 -21.00
CA CYS A 7 -10.83 -3.48 -21.13
C CYS A 7 -10.69 -3.98 -22.58
N LYS A 8 -10.99 -3.14 -23.56
CA LYS A 8 -10.85 -3.46 -25.00
C LYS A 8 -9.45 -3.16 -25.56
N GLY A 9 -8.48 -2.82 -24.72
CA GLY A 9 -7.11 -2.48 -25.14
C GLY A 9 -6.93 -1.01 -25.53
N GLY A 10 -7.87 -0.15 -25.16
CA GLY A 10 -7.74 1.30 -25.28
C GLY A 10 -6.77 1.89 -24.25
N LYS A 11 -6.97 3.17 -23.93
CA LYS A 11 -6.14 3.85 -22.92
C LYS A 11 -6.34 3.22 -21.53
N PRO A 12 -5.32 3.21 -20.66
CA PRO A 12 -5.46 2.72 -19.30
C PRO A 12 -6.50 3.48 -18.50
N ALA A 13 -7.13 2.77 -17.55
CA ALA A 13 -8.05 3.37 -16.61
C ALA A 13 -7.41 4.44 -15.75
N TRP A 14 -8.22 5.45 -15.40
CA TRP A 14 -7.78 6.56 -14.54
C TRP A 14 -7.21 6.05 -13.20
N SER A 15 -7.84 5.02 -12.63
CA SER A 15 -7.41 4.38 -11.38
C SER A 15 -6.69 3.05 -11.63
N ASN A 16 -5.74 3.02 -12.58
CA ASN A 16 -4.85 1.87 -12.74
C ASN A 16 -3.96 1.66 -11.50
N PHE A 17 -3.31 0.50 -11.41
CA PHE A 17 -2.52 0.12 -10.24
C PHE A 17 -1.28 1.02 -10.00
N ASP A 18 -0.67 1.56 -11.05
CA ASP A 18 0.51 2.44 -10.92
C ASP A 18 0.14 3.77 -10.24
N TYR A 19 -1.11 4.21 -10.40
CA TYR A 19 -1.64 5.38 -9.72
C TYR A 19 -2.30 5.05 -8.37
N ALA A 20 -3.24 4.10 -8.39
CA ALA A 20 -4.07 3.78 -7.23
C ALA A 20 -3.30 3.08 -6.10
N GLY A 21 -2.24 2.34 -6.44
CA GLY A 21 -1.37 1.67 -5.46
C GLY A 21 -0.66 2.67 -4.54
N PRO A 22 0.21 3.56 -5.06
CA PRO A 22 0.91 4.56 -4.26
C PRO A 22 -0.03 5.52 -3.50
N MET A 23 -1.18 5.86 -4.10
CA MET A 23 -2.20 6.66 -3.43
C MET A 23 -2.74 5.96 -2.18
N THR A 24 -3.13 4.68 -2.33
CA THR A 24 -3.66 3.88 -1.22
C THR A 24 -2.59 3.66 -0.15
N GLU A 25 -1.35 3.38 -0.57
CA GLU A 25 -0.20 3.24 0.32
C GLU A 25 -0.03 4.47 1.22
N ALA A 26 -0.02 5.67 0.62
CA ALA A 26 0.10 6.93 1.37
C ALA A 26 -1.02 7.11 2.41
N MET A 27 -2.26 6.75 2.06
CA MET A 27 -3.39 6.80 3.00
C MET A 27 -3.23 5.82 4.16
N LEU A 28 -2.78 4.59 3.89
CA LEU A 28 -2.59 3.54 4.90
C LEU A 28 -1.45 3.89 5.88
N LEU A 29 -0.40 4.58 5.44
CA LEU A 29 0.66 5.07 6.33
C LEU A 29 0.15 6.02 7.41
N GLY A 30 -0.92 6.78 7.13
CA GLY A 30 -1.60 7.60 8.14
C GLY A 30 -2.18 6.74 9.28
N LEU A 31 -2.76 5.59 8.96
CA LEU A 31 -3.25 4.64 9.96
C LEU A 31 -2.11 4.00 10.76
N VAL A 32 -0.99 3.70 10.12
CA VAL A 32 0.20 3.17 10.80
C VAL A 32 0.76 4.20 11.79
N ALA A 33 0.85 5.47 11.39
CA ALA A 33 1.28 6.56 12.27
C ALA A 33 0.32 6.71 13.47
N LEU A 34 -1.00 6.69 13.22
CA LEU A 34 -2.02 6.78 14.26
C LEU A 34 -1.93 5.61 15.25
N ARG A 35 -1.82 4.37 14.75
CA ARG A 35 -1.74 3.16 15.60
C ARG A 35 -0.43 3.01 16.35
N SER A 36 0.66 3.57 15.82
CA SER A 36 1.96 3.59 16.51
C SER A 36 2.10 4.75 17.50
N GLY A 37 1.24 5.78 17.41
CA GLY A 37 1.32 6.97 18.25
C GLY A 37 2.59 7.79 18.00
N LYS A 38 3.24 7.60 16.84
CA LYS A 38 4.53 8.21 16.50
C LYS A 38 4.51 8.74 15.07
N LYS A 39 5.31 9.77 14.82
CA LYS A 39 5.68 10.14 13.45
C LYS A 39 6.52 9.00 12.85
N ILE A 40 6.12 8.50 11.69
CA ILE A 40 6.86 7.46 10.96
C ILE A 40 7.62 8.06 9.78
N GLU A 41 8.80 7.51 9.51
CA GLU A 41 9.57 7.72 8.30
C GLU A 41 9.52 6.47 7.44
N TRP A 42 8.93 6.61 6.26
CA TRP A 42 8.68 5.50 5.37
C TRP A 42 9.79 5.31 4.33
N ASP A 43 10.17 4.06 4.08
CA ASP A 43 11.02 3.63 2.96
C ASP A 43 10.16 2.85 1.97
N ALA A 44 9.62 3.55 0.96
CA ALA A 44 8.73 2.96 -0.05
C ALA A 44 9.41 1.89 -0.90
N LYS A 45 10.74 1.94 -1.09
CA LYS A 45 11.46 0.92 -1.86
C LYS A 45 11.57 -0.39 -1.09
N LYS A 46 11.72 -0.31 0.23
CA LYS A 46 11.84 -1.49 1.12
C LYS A 46 10.54 -1.84 1.85
N MET A 47 9.46 -1.09 1.60
CA MET A 47 8.16 -1.23 2.25
C MET A 47 8.25 -1.33 3.78
N ARG A 48 8.99 -0.42 4.42
CA ARG A 48 9.19 -0.45 5.88
C ARG A 48 9.32 0.92 6.53
N VAL A 49 8.96 0.99 7.81
CA VAL A 49 9.21 2.13 8.69
C VAL A 49 10.66 2.09 9.19
N LYS A 50 11.39 3.20 9.02
CA LYS A 50 12.82 3.33 9.36
C LYS A 50 13.09 3.71 10.81
N ASN A 51 12.27 4.61 11.37
CA ASN A 51 12.53 5.30 12.64
C ASN A 51 11.74 4.73 13.85
N ALA A 52 10.77 3.86 13.60
CA ALA A 52 9.96 3.19 14.61
C ALA A 52 9.75 1.71 14.22
N PRO A 53 10.76 0.83 14.46
CA PRO A 53 10.71 -0.57 14.04
C PRO A 53 9.47 -1.33 14.50
N GLU A 54 8.95 -1.00 15.68
CA GLU A 54 7.72 -1.56 16.26
C GLU A 54 6.46 -1.31 15.42
N ALA A 55 6.45 -0.25 14.59
CA ALA A 55 5.34 0.05 13.70
C ALA A 55 5.28 -0.90 12.49
N ASN A 56 6.39 -1.59 12.15
CA ASN A 56 6.42 -2.55 11.04
C ASN A 56 5.48 -3.75 11.26
N ARG A 57 5.09 -4.03 12.52
CA ARG A 57 4.08 -5.06 12.83
C ARG A 57 2.70 -4.78 12.21
N PHE A 58 2.45 -3.54 11.78
CA PHE A 58 1.20 -3.15 11.14
C PHE A 58 1.24 -3.19 9.61
N ILE A 59 2.42 -3.42 9.03
CA ILE A 59 2.65 -3.40 7.57
C ILE A 59 2.34 -4.76 6.95
N HIS A 60 2.71 -5.84 7.64
CA HIS A 60 2.47 -7.20 7.19
C HIS A 60 1.58 -7.95 8.18
N SER A 61 0.66 -8.75 7.62
CA SER A 61 -0.12 -9.72 8.37
C SER A 61 0.51 -11.10 8.22
N GLU A 62 0.48 -11.89 9.29
CA GLU A 62 0.84 -13.31 9.19
C GLU A 62 -0.23 -14.03 8.37
N TYR A 63 0.21 -14.69 7.29
CA TYR A 63 -0.67 -15.56 6.52
C TYR A 63 -1.02 -16.80 7.33
N ARG A 64 -2.23 -17.32 7.10
CA ARG A 64 -2.66 -18.59 7.70
C ARG A 64 -1.75 -19.73 7.20
N ASN A 65 -1.45 -20.68 8.08
CA ASN A 65 -0.72 -21.90 7.74
C ASN A 65 -1.23 -22.53 6.43
N GLY A 66 -0.31 -22.77 5.49
CA GLY A 66 -0.60 -23.33 4.16
C GLY A 66 -0.75 -22.30 3.04
N TRP A 67 -0.73 -21.00 3.33
CA TRP A 67 -0.78 -19.94 2.32
C TRP A 67 0.54 -19.17 2.27
N THR A 68 1.13 -19.07 1.07
CA THR A 68 2.33 -18.27 0.77
C THR A 68 2.03 -17.32 -0.37
N LEU A 69 2.58 -16.09 -0.31
CA LEU A 69 2.47 -15.08 -1.35
C LEU A 69 3.58 -15.25 -2.40
#